data_AF-A0A1M3KTJ5-F1
#
_entry.id   AF-A0A1M3KTJ5-F1
#
_cell.length_a   1.000
_cell.length_b   1.000
_cell.length_c   1.000
_cell.angle_alpha   90.00
_cell.angle_beta   90.00
_cell.angle_gamma   90.00
#
_symmetry.space_group_name_H-M   'P 1'
#
loop_
_entity.id
_entity.type
_entity.pdbx_description
1 polymer ?
#
loop_
_entity_poly.entity_id
_entity_poly.type
_entity_poly.pdbx_seq_one_letter_code
_entity_poly.pdbx_strand_id
1 'polypeptide(L)'
;MDLDLILAIAHHLAVFAVFGLLLAEVALLRPGLAADRIRQLGTIDSLYGAASVLVIVAGIARVIWGAAGWEYYVANWAFWAKMAAFILVGVLSAPPTLTVLRWRRELAANPAFSPDAAQVTRLRRFFAGELVAFALIPVFAAMMARGYGVL
;
A
#
# COMPACT_ATOMS: atom_id res chain seq x y z
N MET A 1 20.49 13.09 15.57
CA MET A 1 20.69 13.45 14.16
C MET A 1 20.67 12.20 13.28
N ASP A 2 21.40 11.14 13.64
CA ASP A 2 21.48 9.92 12.81
C ASP A 2 20.20 9.05 12.84
N LEU A 3 19.54 8.95 13.99
CA LEU A 3 18.31 8.14 14.10
C LEU A 3 17.16 8.70 13.24
N ASP A 4 16.94 10.02 13.26
CA ASP A 4 15.90 10.66 12.44
C ASP A 4 16.13 10.42 10.94
N LEU A 5 17.39 10.53 10.48
CA LEU A 5 17.76 10.23 9.11
C LEU A 5 17.50 8.76 8.76
N ILE A 6 17.90 7.81 9.61
CA ILE A 6 17.69 6.37 9.39
C ILE A 6 16.20 6.06 9.32
N LEU A 7 15.40 6.57 10.25
CA LEU A 7 13.94 6.40 10.26
C LEU A 7 13.30 7.01 9.02
N ALA A 8 13.83 8.15 8.56
CA ALA A 8 13.37 8.77 7.34
C ALA A 8 13.66 7.91 6.12
N ILE A 9 14.89 7.43 5.94
CA ILE A 9 15.27 6.53 4.85
C ILE A 9 14.41 5.27 4.87
N ALA A 10 14.30 4.61 6.03
CA ALA A 10 13.52 3.39 6.20
C ALA A 10 12.05 3.60 5.81
N HIS A 11 11.43 4.68 6.28
CA HIS A 11 10.03 4.98 5.95
C HIS A 11 9.85 5.23 4.44
N HIS A 12 10.72 6.01 3.79
CA HIS A 12 10.60 6.28 2.35
C HIS A 12 10.81 5.01 1.52
N LEU A 13 11.83 4.21 1.84
CA LEU A 13 12.06 2.94 1.16
C LEU A 13 10.87 1.99 1.31
N ALA A 14 10.27 1.92 2.50
CA ALA A 14 9.06 1.13 2.72
C ALA A 14 7.88 1.65 1.87
N VAL A 15 7.66 2.97 1.82
CA VAL A 15 6.59 3.58 1.00
C VAL A 15 6.81 3.29 -0.49
N PHE A 16 8.04 3.43 -1.00
CA PHE A 16 8.34 3.11 -2.40
C PHE A 16 8.23 1.61 -2.69
N ALA A 17 8.56 0.74 -1.73
CA ALA A 17 8.34 -0.69 -1.86
C ALA A 17 6.85 -1.03 -1.99
N VAL A 18 5.99 -0.43 -1.15
CA VAL A 18 4.53 -0.57 -1.26
C VAL A 18 4.05 -0.14 -2.64
N PHE A 19 4.48 1.03 -3.13
CA PHE A 19 4.09 1.51 -4.45
C PHE A 19 4.55 0.57 -5.58
N GLY A 20 5.80 0.11 -5.52
CA GLY A 20 6.36 -0.81 -6.52
C GLY A 20 5.63 -2.16 -6.54
N LEU A 21 5.27 -2.70 -5.37
CA LEU A 21 4.52 -3.94 -5.24
C LEU A 21 3.10 -3.78 -5.78
N LEU A 22 2.41 -2.68 -5.45
CA LEU A 22 1.09 -2.35 -6.00
C LEU A 22 1.10 -2.27 -7.53
N LEU A 23 2.10 -1.62 -8.12
CA LEU A 23 2.27 -1.58 -9.58
C LEU A 23 2.52 -2.98 -10.17
N ALA A 24 3.28 -3.83 -9.47
CA ALA A 24 3.51 -5.20 -9.90
C ALA A 24 2.22 -6.04 -9.89
N GLU A 25 1.34 -5.86 -8.91
CA GLU A 25 0.02 -6.51 -8.88
C GLU A 25 -0.84 -6.08 -10.07
N VAL A 26 -0.90 -4.78 -10.35
CA VAL A 26 -1.63 -4.22 -11.50
C VAL A 26 -1.09 -4.75 -12.82
N ALA A 27 0.24 -4.89 -12.93
CA ALA A 27 0.90 -5.37 -14.13
C ALA A 27 0.62 -6.86 -14.39
N LEU A 28 0.59 -7.67 -13.33
CA LEU A 28 0.29 -9.10 -13.39
C LEU A 28 -1.19 -9.40 -13.61
N LEU A 29 -2.09 -8.57 -13.06
CA LEU A 29 -3.53 -8.79 -13.14
C LEU A 29 -4.06 -8.56 -14.56
N ARG A 30 -4.12 -9.65 -15.35
CA ARG A 30 -4.60 -9.67 -16.74
C ARG A 30 -5.59 -10.82 -16.96
N PRO A 31 -6.51 -10.73 -17.93
CA PRO A 31 -7.38 -11.85 -18.29
C PRO A 31 -6.56 -13.08 -18.70
N GLY A 32 -7.04 -14.29 -18.37
CA GLY A 32 -6.32 -15.54 -18.69
C GLY A 32 -5.10 -15.80 -17.81
N LEU A 33 -5.15 -15.40 -16.54
CA LEU A 33 -4.08 -15.66 -15.57
C LEU A 33 -3.79 -17.17 -15.46
N ALA A 34 -2.58 -17.58 -15.87
CA ALA A 34 -2.09 -18.93 -15.65
C ALA A 34 -1.81 -19.20 -14.16
N ALA A 35 -1.80 -20.47 -13.78
CA ALA A 35 -1.56 -20.95 -12.43
C ALA A 35 -0.35 -20.29 -11.74
N ASP A 36 0.79 -20.21 -12.44
CA ASP A 36 2.02 -19.64 -11.88
C ASP A 36 1.91 -18.14 -11.61
N ARG A 37 1.16 -17.42 -12.44
CA ARG A 37 0.91 -15.99 -12.24
C ARG A 37 -0.06 -15.73 -11.09
N ILE A 38 -1.03 -16.61 -10.84
CA ILE A 38 -1.90 -16.54 -9.65
C ILE A 38 -1.07 -16.73 -8.37
N ARG A 39 -0.15 -17.71 -8.36
CA ARG A 39 0.76 -17.93 -7.22
C ARG A 39 1.67 -16.72 -7.00
N GLN A 40 2.27 -16.21 -8.08
CA GLN A 40 3.12 -15.03 -8.03
C GLN A 40 2.37 -13.80 -7.50
N LEU A 41 1.14 -13.55 -7.98
CA LEU A 41 0.29 -12.47 -7.52
C LEU A 41 0.05 -12.56 -6.01
N GLY A 42 -0.24 -13.76 -5.50
CA GLY A 42 -0.41 -13.99 -4.06
C GLY A 42 0.85 -13.76 -3.22
N THR A 43 2.03 -14.06 -3.75
CA THR A 43 3.29 -13.74 -3.08
C THR A 43 3.52 -12.23 -3.04
N ILE A 44 3.26 -11.52 -4.14
CA ILE A 44 3.42 -10.06 -4.21
C ILE A 44 2.42 -9.37 -3.28
N ASP A 45 1.17 -9.81 -3.24
CA ASP A 45 0.14 -9.31 -2.31
C ASP A 45 0.55 -9.49 -0.84
N SER A 46 1.17 -10.63 -0.51
CA SER A 46 1.71 -10.86 0.84
C SER A 46 2.89 -9.93 1.17
N LEU A 47 3.78 -9.69 0.21
CA LEU A 47 4.89 -8.74 0.36
C LEU A 47 4.39 -7.30 0.46
N TYR A 48 3.36 -6.93 -0.29
CA TYR A 48 2.71 -5.63 -0.23
C TYR A 48 2.14 -5.38 1.17
N GLY A 49 1.43 -6.36 1.73
CA GLY A 49 0.93 -6.30 3.11
C GLY A 49 2.05 -6.14 4.14
N ALA A 50 3.13 -6.93 4.02
CA ALA A 50 4.28 -6.82 4.90
C ALA A 50 4.98 -5.45 4.79
N ALA A 51 5.18 -4.93 3.58
CA ALA A 51 5.75 -3.61 3.34
C ALA A 51 4.86 -2.50 3.93
N SER A 52 3.54 -2.64 3.85
CA SER A 52 2.58 -1.70 4.43
C SER A 52 2.70 -1.65 5.96
N VAL A 53 2.90 -2.80 6.62
CA VAL A 53 3.20 -2.85 8.06
C VAL A 53 4.51 -2.14 8.38
N LEU A 54 5.55 -2.30 7.56
CA LEU A 54 6.82 -1.58 7.75
C LEU A 54 6.64 -0.06 7.63
N VAL A 55 5.79 0.42 6.70
CA VAL A 55 5.44 1.84 6.59
C VAL A 55 4.81 2.35 7.89
N ILE A 56 3.87 1.59 8.47
CA ILE A 56 3.21 1.95 9.74
C ILE A 56 4.23 2.02 10.87
N VAL A 57 5.04 0.98 11.05
CA VAL A 57 6.04 0.91 12.12
C VAL A 57 7.05 2.05 12.01
N ALA A 58 7.60 2.28 10.81
CA ALA A 58 8.53 3.37 10.58
C ALA A 58 7.86 4.74 10.75
N GLY A 59 6.60 4.89 10.33
CA GLY A 59 5.82 6.12 10.48
C GLY A 59 5.58 6.48 11.95
N ILE A 60 5.16 5.51 12.77
CA ILE A 60 4.98 5.69 14.22
C ILE A 60 6.32 6.04 14.86
N ALA A 61 7.39 5.33 14.51
CA ALA A 61 8.73 5.62 15.02
C ALA A 61 9.16 7.06 14.71
N ARG A 62 8.83 7.59 13.52
CA ARG A 62 9.07 8.98 13.15
C ARG A 62 8.23 10.00 13.91
N VAL A 63 7.02 9.65 14.34
CA VAL A 63 6.18 10.54 15.15
C VAL A 63 6.74 10.64 16.58
N ILE A 64 7.24 9.53 17.14
CA ILE A 64 7.71 9.47 18.52
C ILE A 64 9.16 9.96 18.67
N TRP A 65 10.05 9.54 17.77
CA TRP A 65 11.51 9.78 17.86
C TRP A 65 12.06 10.68 16.76
N GLY A 66 11.21 11.17 15.84
CA GLY A 66 11.64 12.07 14.78
C GLY A 66 11.89 13.49 15.27
N ALA A 67 12.67 14.24 14.49
CA ALA A 67 13.16 15.56 14.87
C ALA A 67 12.06 16.65 15.00
N ALA A 68 10.89 16.43 14.40
CA ALA A 68 9.79 17.40 14.39
C ALA A 68 8.99 17.48 15.71
N GLY A 69 9.13 16.50 16.61
CA GLY A 69 8.24 16.34 17.77
C GLY A 69 6.85 15.82 17.38
N TRP A 70 6.19 15.11 18.31
CA TRP A 70 4.89 14.48 18.02
C TRP A 70 3.76 15.52 17.88
N GLU A 71 3.88 16.65 18.57
CA GLU A 71 2.92 17.76 18.59
C GLU A 71 2.71 18.34 17.19
N TYR A 72 3.80 18.44 16.42
CA TYR A 72 3.76 18.89 15.03
C TYR A 72 2.85 18.03 14.16
N TYR A 73 2.87 16.72 14.35
CA TYR A 73 2.06 15.80 13.56
C TYR A 73 0.58 15.89 13.96
N VAL A 74 0.28 15.88 15.26
CA VAL A 74 -1.10 15.85 15.75
C VAL A 74 -1.84 17.15 15.48
N ALA A 75 -1.16 18.29 15.54
CA ALA A 75 -1.73 19.60 15.22
C ALA A 75 -1.86 19.87 13.72
N ASN A 76 -1.34 18.99 12.85
CA ASN A 76 -1.29 19.21 11.40
C ASN A 76 -2.39 18.45 10.66
N TRP A 77 -3.34 19.14 10.01
CA TRP A 77 -4.42 18.49 9.27
C TRP A 77 -3.92 17.70 8.05
N ALA A 78 -2.80 18.12 7.42
CA ALA A 78 -2.22 17.39 6.30
C ALA A 78 -1.62 16.05 6.75
N PHE A 79 -1.12 15.96 7.99
CA PHE A 79 -0.75 14.66 8.58
C PHE A 79 -1.96 13.73 8.67
N TRP A 80 -3.08 14.20 9.21
CA TRP A 80 -4.30 13.39 9.31
C TRP A 80 -4.89 13.03 7.95
N ALA A 81 -4.86 13.94 6.97
CA ALA A 81 -5.28 13.65 5.60
C ALA A 81 -4.41 12.55 4.96
N LYS A 82 -3.09 12.58 5.18
CA LYS A 82 -2.16 11.52 4.77
C LYS A 82 -2.50 10.18 5.44
N MET A 83 -2.82 10.18 6.73
CA MET A 83 -3.22 8.97 7.46
C MET A 83 -4.54 8.40 6.93
N ALA A 84 -5.53 9.26 6.68
CA ALA A 84 -6.80 8.87 6.07
C ALA A 84 -6.60 8.27 4.66
N ALA A 85 -5.73 8.86 3.85
CA ALA A 85 -5.38 8.32 2.53
C ALA A 85 -4.71 6.93 2.65
N PHE A 86 -3.80 6.74 3.59
CA PHE A 86 -3.16 5.44 3.83
C PHE A 86 -4.15 4.38 4.35
N ILE A 87 -5.09 4.76 5.23
CA ILE A 87 -6.17 3.86 5.66
C ILE A 87 -7.07 3.49 4.49
N LEU A 88 -7.42 4.46 3.64
CA LEU A 88 -8.24 4.22 2.44
C LEU A 88 -7.56 3.23 1.49
N VAL A 89 -6.23 3.34 1.29
CA VAL A 89 -5.44 2.36 0.54
C VAL A 89 -5.62 0.95 1.13
N GLY A 90 -5.44 0.77 2.44
CA GLY A 90 -5.62 -0.53 3.09
C GLY A 90 -7.06 -1.07 3.03
N VAL A 91 -8.07 -0.20 3.06
CA VAL A 91 -9.48 -0.61 2.87
C VAL A 91 -9.73 -1.06 1.43
N LEU A 92 -9.17 -0.35 0.45
CA LEU A 92 -9.30 -0.69 -0.97
C LEU A 92 -8.52 -1.95 -1.35
N SER A 93 -7.44 -2.27 -0.62
CA SER A 93 -6.61 -3.47 -0.85
C SER A 93 -7.27 -4.75 -0.33
N ALA A 94 -8.16 -4.67 0.67
CA ALA A 94 -8.78 -5.84 1.29
C ALA A 94 -9.58 -6.73 0.29
N PRO A 95 -10.46 -6.19 -0.58
CA PRO A 95 -11.18 -7.04 -1.54
C PRO A 95 -10.27 -7.75 -2.57
N PRO A 96 -9.26 -7.09 -3.18
CA PRO A 96 -8.22 -7.77 -3.97
C PRO A 96 -7.53 -8.91 -3.21
N THR A 97 -6.99 -8.66 -2.01
CA THR A 97 -6.29 -9.65 -1.19
C THR A 97 -7.16 -10.89 -0.92
N LEU A 98 -8.40 -10.68 -0.48
CA LEU A 98 -9.34 -11.79 -0.22
C LEU A 98 -9.65 -12.59 -1.49
N THR A 99 -9.74 -11.92 -2.64
CA THR A 99 -10.00 -12.58 -3.92
C THR A 99 -8.79 -13.40 -4.39
N VAL A 100 -7.58 -12.86 -4.28
CA VAL A 100 -6.33 -13.56 -4.62
C VAL A 100 -6.15 -14.78 -3.71
N LEU A 101 -6.43 -14.65 -2.41
CA LEU A 101 -6.41 -15.78 -1.47
C LEU A 101 -7.41 -16.88 -1.88
N ARG A 102 -8.62 -16.49 -2.29
CA ARG A 102 -9.62 -17.44 -2.81
C ARG A 102 -9.13 -18.15 -4.06
N TRP A 103 -8.58 -17.41 -5.04
CA TRP A 103 -8.04 -17.99 -6.26
C TRP A 103 -6.91 -18.98 -6.00
N ARG A 104 -6.05 -18.73 -5.00
CA ARG A 104 -5.02 -19.70 -4.59
C ARG A 104 -5.62 -21.00 -4.06
N ARG A 105 -6.72 -20.91 -3.29
CA ARG A 105 -7.45 -22.10 -2.78
C ARG A 105 -8.12 -22.87 -3.92
N GLU A 106 -8.76 -22.18 -4.85
CA GLU A 106 -9.38 -22.79 -6.03
C GLU A 106 -8.34 -23.46 -6.92
N LEU A 107 -7.17 -22.81 -7.12
CA LEU A 107 -6.05 -23.40 -7.86
C LEU A 107 -5.47 -24.64 -7.19
N ALA A 108 -5.44 -24.68 -5.85
CA ALA A 108 -5.00 -25.87 -5.12
C ALA A 108 -5.96 -27.05 -5.28
N ALA A 109 -7.26 -26.79 -5.44
CA ALA A 109 -8.27 -27.81 -5.69
C ALA A 109 -8.35 -28.21 -7.19
N ASN A 110 -8.09 -27.28 -8.11
CA ASN A 110 -8.12 -27.49 -9.54
C ASN A 110 -6.92 -26.79 -10.22
N PRO A 111 -5.89 -27.52 -10.66
CA PRO A 111 -4.72 -26.95 -11.34
C PRO A 111 -5.04 -26.20 -12.65
N ALA A 112 -6.19 -26.47 -13.27
CA ALA A 112 -6.65 -25.78 -14.48
C ALA A 112 -7.49 -24.52 -14.18
N PHE A 113 -7.64 -24.15 -12.91
CA PHE A 113 -8.38 -22.96 -12.53
C PHE A 113 -7.76 -21.69 -13.14
N SER A 114 -8.61 -20.88 -13.76
CA SER A 114 -8.30 -19.52 -14.20
C SER A 114 -9.46 -18.59 -13.83
N PRO A 115 -9.19 -17.39 -13.30
CA PRO A 115 -10.24 -16.44 -13.01
C PRO A 115 -10.87 -15.91 -14.29
N ASP A 116 -12.19 -15.68 -14.22
CA ASP A 116 -12.94 -15.06 -15.31
C ASP A 116 -12.56 -13.58 -15.49
N ALA A 117 -12.66 -13.09 -16.73
CA ALA A 117 -12.32 -11.72 -17.13
C ALA A 117 -13.12 -10.65 -16.36
N ALA A 118 -14.36 -10.94 -15.95
CA ALA A 118 -15.15 -10.01 -15.14
C ALA A 118 -14.55 -9.82 -13.74
N GLN A 119 -14.03 -10.89 -13.11
CA GLN A 119 -13.37 -10.80 -11.81
C GLN A 119 -12.08 -10.00 -11.90
N VAL A 120 -11.27 -10.25 -12.93
CA VAL A 120 -10.05 -9.50 -13.22
C VAL A 120 -10.37 -8.01 -13.40
N THR A 121 -11.36 -7.67 -14.22
CA THR A 121 -11.77 -6.28 -14.48
C THR A 121 -12.23 -5.58 -13.21
N ARG A 122 -12.97 -6.28 -12.33
CA ARG A 122 -13.39 -5.74 -11.04
C ARG A 122 -12.20 -5.43 -10.14
N LEU A 123 -11.24 -6.35 -10.01
CA LEU A 123 -10.03 -6.10 -9.20
C LEU A 123 -9.20 -4.93 -9.73
N ARG A 124 -9.10 -4.78 -11.07
CA ARG A 124 -8.40 -3.64 -11.67
C ARG A 124 -9.00 -2.29 -11.28
N ARG A 125 -10.32 -2.21 -11.02
CA ARG A 125 -10.96 -0.97 -10.53
C ARG A 125 -10.58 -0.65 -9.10
N PHE A 126 -10.45 -1.67 -8.23
CA PHE A 126 -9.94 -1.48 -6.87
C PHE A 126 -8.51 -0.95 -6.90
N PHE A 127 -7.62 -1.59 -7.67
CA PHE A 127 -6.25 -1.12 -7.79
C PHE A 127 -6.12 0.28 -8.41
N ALA A 128 -6.99 0.65 -9.35
CA ALA A 128 -7.02 2.02 -9.86
C ALA A 128 -7.39 3.04 -8.77
N GLY A 129 -8.41 2.74 -7.96
CA GLY A 129 -8.78 3.57 -6.81
C GLY A 129 -7.66 3.62 -5.76
N GLU A 130 -6.99 2.50 -5.54
CA GLU A 130 -5.86 2.39 -4.61
C GLU A 130 -4.66 3.22 -5.06
N LEU A 131 -4.31 3.21 -6.35
CA LEU A 131 -3.26 4.06 -6.91
C LEU A 131 -3.58 5.55 -6.74
N VAL A 132 -4.84 5.95 -6.96
CA VAL A 132 -5.28 7.34 -6.75
C VAL A 132 -5.17 7.72 -5.27
N ALA A 133 -5.69 6.88 -4.37
CA ALA A 133 -5.59 7.11 -2.93
C ALA A 133 -4.12 7.16 -2.45
N PHE A 134 -3.28 6.27 -2.97
CA PHE A 134 -1.86 6.22 -2.67
C PHE A 134 -1.15 7.48 -3.12
N ALA A 135 -1.49 8.04 -4.29
CA ALA A 135 -0.89 9.28 -4.79
C ALA A 135 -1.18 10.50 -3.89
N LEU A 136 -2.26 10.48 -3.10
CA LEU A 136 -2.54 11.54 -2.12
C LEU A 136 -1.56 11.53 -0.94
N ILE A 137 -0.98 10.37 -0.59
CA ILE A 137 -0.03 10.22 0.51
C ILE A 137 1.20 11.13 0.32
N PRO A 138 1.96 11.04 -0.78
CA PRO A 138 3.12 11.91 -1.00
C PRO A 138 2.72 13.39 -1.19
N VAL A 139 1.52 13.68 -1.70
CA VAL A 139 1.01 15.06 -1.80
C VAL A 139 0.88 15.68 -0.41
N PHE A 140 0.18 15.02 0.50
CA PHE A 140 0.02 15.52 1.87
C PHE A 140 1.34 15.48 2.65
N ALA A 141 2.22 14.51 2.39
CA ALA A 141 3.56 14.49 2.95
C ALA A 141 4.38 15.71 2.53
N ALA A 142 4.33 16.10 1.25
CA ALA A 142 5.03 17.26 0.72
C ALA A 142 4.46 18.59 1.26
N MET A 143 3.14 18.69 1.39
CA MET A 143 2.47 19.82 2.04
C MET A 143 2.94 19.98 3.49
N MET A 144 2.87 18.89 4.27
CA MET A 144 3.32 18.85 5.66
C MET A 144 4.81 19.19 5.78
N ALA A 145 5.68 18.73 4.87
CA ALA A 145 7.11 19.06 4.89
C ALA A 145 7.41 20.55 4.62
N ARG A 146 6.46 21.29 4.04
CA ARG A 146 6.56 22.72 3.75
C ARG A 146 5.79 23.59 4.76
N GLY A 147 5.37 23.01 5.89
CA GLY A 147 4.67 23.73 6.96
C GLY A 147 3.17 23.96 6.70
N TYR A 148 2.61 23.46 5.60
CA TYR A 148 1.16 23.51 5.40
C TYR A 148 0.48 22.55 6.38
N GLY A 149 -0.65 23.00 6.91
CA GLY A 149 -1.56 22.17 7.68
C GLY A 149 -1.51 22.35 9.18
N VAL A 150 -0.54 23.11 9.70
CA VAL A 150 -0.49 23.52 11.10
C VAL A 150 -1.56 24.59 11.34
N LEU A 151 -2.42 24.37 12.34
CA LEU A 151 -3.39 25.35 12.85
C LEU A 151 -2.85 26.05 14.09
#